data_AF-K9TRS6-F1
#
_entry.id   AF-K9TRS6-F1
#
_cell.length_a   1.000
_cell.length_b   1.000
_cell.length_c   1.000
_cell.angle_alpha   90.00
_cell.angle_beta   90.00
_cell.angle_gamma   90.00
#
_symmetry.space_group_name_H-M   'P 1'
#
loop_
_entity.id
_entity.type
_entity.pdbx_description
1 polymer ?
#
loop_
_entity_poly.entity_id
_entity_poly.type
_entity_poly.pdbx_seq_one_letter_code
_entity_poly.pdbx_strand_id
1 'polypeptide(L)'
;MRTLSLFFQWFIGVPLLPAALMLGGCDSQTPGLNSHSSFNIEQATAQYMENSNFIKDIVGVDALVNRTFCAYQVYGMEAKKRDIHQYLWVVCHEYDVEDNQLFQKRGGSFPVALILNKNSQGYRIVNHKVPRQGKEGTSDLTAIFPSFILENSSFPLNSTAYSEYLITRLGNDTQEAAKAYLKME
;
A
#
# COMPACT_ATOMS: atom_id res chain seq x y z
N MET A 1 -50.26 45.00 40.27
CA MET A 1 -50.24 44.37 41.61
C MET A 1 -48.83 43.87 41.84
N ARG A 2 -48.07 44.54 42.74
CA ARG A 2 -46.78 44.14 43.37
C ARG A 2 -45.58 43.80 42.45
N THR A 3 -44.32 44.17 42.66
CA THR A 3 -43.55 44.99 43.63
C THR A 3 -42.08 45.00 43.15
N LEU A 4 -41.39 46.13 43.36
CA LEU A 4 -39.97 46.38 43.67
C LEU A 4 -38.85 45.41 43.21
N SER A 5 -37.76 45.86 42.56
CA SER A 5 -36.62 46.66 43.09
C SER A 5 -35.79 45.83 44.11
N LEU A 6 -34.46 45.61 44.05
CA LEU A 6 -33.31 46.52 43.99
C LEU A 6 -31.98 45.70 44.06
N PHE A 7 -30.87 46.28 43.58
CA PHE A 7 -29.49 46.30 44.15
C PHE A 7 -28.76 44.95 44.44
N PHE A 8 -27.44 44.79 44.56
CA PHE A 8 -26.24 45.65 44.61
C PHE A 8 -24.99 44.77 44.34
N GLN A 9 -24.01 45.36 43.64
CA GLN A 9 -22.54 45.32 43.80
C GLN A 9 -21.74 44.17 44.50
N TRP A 10 -20.71 43.72 43.75
CA TRP A 10 -19.24 43.65 44.05
C TRP A 10 -18.70 42.96 45.32
N PHE A 11 -17.85 41.93 45.13
CA PHE A 11 -16.60 41.62 45.88
C PHE A 11 -15.68 40.81 44.94
N ILE A 12 -14.54 41.34 44.46
CA ILE A 12 -13.15 41.27 45.00
C ILE A 12 -12.66 39.84 45.28
N GLY A 13 -11.60 39.40 44.57
CA GLY A 13 -10.77 38.26 44.96
C GLY A 13 -9.94 37.61 43.84
N VAL A 14 -8.76 38.16 43.54
CA VAL A 14 -7.60 37.51 42.87
C VAL A 14 -6.63 37.08 43.99
N PRO A 15 -5.61 36.19 43.87
CA PRO A 15 -5.19 35.18 42.85
C PRO A 15 -4.95 33.77 43.46
N LEU A 16 -4.59 32.75 42.65
CA LEU A 16 -3.49 31.81 42.96
C LEU A 16 -3.21 30.83 41.80
N LEU A 17 -2.00 30.96 41.23
CA LEU A 17 -1.37 29.95 40.38
C LEU A 17 -1.02 28.70 41.21
N PRO A 18 -1.03 27.52 40.57
CA PRO A 18 0.15 26.67 40.65
C PRO A 18 0.70 26.31 39.27
N ALA A 19 2.02 26.42 39.17
CA ALA A 19 2.82 25.83 38.12
C ALA A 19 2.63 24.31 38.07
N ALA A 20 2.49 23.76 36.87
CA ALA A 20 2.77 22.35 36.60
C ALA A 20 3.48 22.24 35.25
N LEU A 21 4.78 21.91 35.35
CA LEU A 21 5.57 21.36 34.27
C LEU A 21 4.86 20.14 33.68
N MET A 22 4.65 20.12 32.37
CA MET A 22 4.48 18.89 31.62
C MET A 22 5.36 18.96 30.38
N LEU A 23 6.56 18.41 30.57
CA LEU A 23 7.27 17.52 29.66
C LEU A 23 7.16 17.87 28.17
N GLY A 24 8.26 18.39 27.63
CA GLY A 24 8.53 18.33 26.21
C GLY A 24 8.43 16.89 25.73
N GLY A 25 7.31 16.58 25.06
CA GLY A 25 7.27 15.47 24.14
C GLY A 25 8.21 15.80 23.00
N CYS A 26 9.40 15.20 23.00
CA CYS A 26 10.11 14.99 21.75
C CYS A 26 9.21 14.11 20.90
N ASP A 27 8.44 14.77 20.03
CA ASP A 27 7.78 14.13 18.91
C ASP A 27 8.87 13.40 18.13
N SER A 28 8.90 12.09 18.31
CA SER A 28 9.84 11.20 17.65
C SER A 28 9.35 11.13 16.21
N GLN A 29 9.75 12.12 15.40
CA GLN A 29 9.54 12.13 13.97
C GLN A 29 10.24 10.91 13.38
N THR A 30 9.53 9.80 13.35
CA THR A 30 9.58 8.91 12.20
C THR A 30 9.34 9.79 10.97
N PRO A 31 10.09 9.63 9.86
CA PRO A 31 9.84 10.41 8.66
C PRO A 31 8.40 10.15 8.18
N GLY A 32 7.47 11.03 8.58
CA GLY A 32 6.06 10.88 8.31
C GLY A 32 5.78 11.20 6.86
N LEU A 33 5.40 10.20 6.07
CA LEU A 33 4.73 10.40 4.79
C LEU A 33 3.45 11.21 5.07
N ASN A 34 3.33 12.40 4.48
CA ASN A 34 2.11 13.21 4.61
C ASN A 34 0.98 12.59 3.75
N SER A 35 -0.29 12.83 4.10
CA SER A 35 -1.45 12.23 3.43
C SER A 35 -1.53 12.51 1.93
N HIS A 36 -1.00 13.65 1.48
CA HIS A 36 -0.90 13.98 0.06
C HIS A 36 0.15 13.12 -0.67
N SER A 37 1.27 12.81 0.00
CA SER A 37 2.29 11.90 -0.55
C SER A 37 1.80 10.46 -0.64
N SER A 38 1.03 9.98 0.35
CA SER A 38 0.49 8.61 0.32
C SER A 38 -0.50 8.43 -0.82
N PHE A 39 -1.38 9.41 -1.07
CA PHE A 39 -2.33 9.38 -2.19
C PHE A 39 -1.62 9.32 -3.55
N ASN A 40 -0.54 10.09 -3.72
CA ASN A 40 0.23 10.11 -4.96
C ASN A 40 0.98 8.78 -5.20
N ILE A 41 1.49 8.14 -4.14
CA ILE A 41 2.16 6.83 -4.23
C ILE A 41 1.16 5.74 -4.60
N GLU A 42 -0.01 5.70 -3.96
CA GLU A 42 -1.05 4.72 -4.27
C GLU A 42 -1.49 4.79 -5.73
N GLN A 43 -1.70 6.01 -6.25
CA GLN A 43 -2.01 6.24 -7.67
C GLN A 43 -0.88 5.76 -8.59
N ALA A 44 0.38 6.08 -8.25
CA ALA A 44 1.53 5.63 -9.03
C ALA A 44 1.64 4.10 -9.03
N THR A 45 1.41 3.45 -7.89
CA THR A 45 1.41 1.99 -7.77
C THR A 45 0.29 1.37 -8.60
N ALA A 46 -0.95 1.86 -8.49
CA ALA A 46 -2.07 1.37 -9.28
C ALA A 46 -1.78 1.48 -10.80
N GLN A 47 -1.31 2.63 -11.27
CA GLN A 47 -0.93 2.83 -12.67
C GLN A 47 0.20 1.89 -13.11
N TYR A 48 1.15 1.60 -12.24
CA TYR A 48 2.27 0.72 -12.56
C TYR A 48 1.86 -0.77 -12.63
N MET A 49 0.82 -1.18 -11.91
CA MET A 49 0.26 -2.53 -12.01
C MET A 49 -0.37 -2.83 -13.38
N GLU A 50 -0.78 -1.78 -14.10
CA GLU A 50 -1.31 -1.87 -15.46
C GLU A 50 -0.19 -1.79 -16.54
N ASN A 51 1.07 -1.58 -16.13
CA ASN A 51 2.17 -1.43 -17.05
C ASN A 51 2.55 -2.77 -17.70
N SER A 52 2.58 -2.81 -19.04
CA SER A 52 2.89 -4.03 -19.80
C SER A 52 4.26 -4.62 -19.54
N ASN A 53 5.30 -3.79 -19.32
CA ASN A 53 6.64 -4.29 -19.02
C ASN A 53 6.68 -4.93 -17.64
N PHE A 54 6.02 -4.32 -16.65
CA PHE A 54 5.90 -4.92 -15.32
C PHE A 54 5.20 -6.27 -15.38
N ILE A 55 4.03 -6.34 -16.03
CA ILE A 55 3.27 -7.59 -16.17
C ILE A 55 4.09 -8.66 -16.88
N LYS A 56 4.80 -8.30 -17.96
CA LYS A 56 5.67 -9.21 -18.70
C LYS A 56 6.78 -9.78 -17.83
N ASP A 57 7.43 -8.94 -17.04
CA ASP A 57 8.55 -9.35 -16.19
C ASP A 57 8.11 -10.33 -15.09
N ILE A 58 6.90 -10.19 -14.54
CA ILE A 58 6.44 -11.05 -13.44
C ILE A 58 5.62 -12.26 -13.88
N VAL A 59 4.82 -12.17 -14.95
CA VAL A 59 3.96 -13.28 -15.44
C VAL A 59 4.62 -14.04 -16.60
N GLY A 60 5.67 -13.49 -17.22
CA GLY A 60 6.42 -14.17 -18.29
C GLY A 60 5.70 -14.25 -19.62
N VAL A 61 4.73 -13.37 -19.87
CA VAL A 61 3.96 -13.32 -21.12
C VAL A 61 4.10 -11.95 -21.75
N ASP A 62 4.17 -11.90 -23.09
CA ASP A 62 3.69 -10.72 -23.81
C ASP A 62 2.18 -10.67 -23.58
N ALA A 63 1.80 -10.13 -22.42
CA ALA A 63 0.41 -9.98 -22.07
C ALA A 63 -0.27 -9.28 -23.25
N LEU A 64 -1.36 -9.85 -23.74
CA LEU A 64 -2.41 -9.01 -24.28
C LEU A 64 -2.83 -8.15 -23.08
N VAL A 65 -2.19 -6.99 -22.95
CA VAL A 65 -2.22 -6.09 -21.78
C VAL A 65 -3.65 -5.87 -21.28
N ASN A 66 -4.59 -5.92 -22.22
CA ASN A 66 -6.03 -5.80 -22.09
C ASN A 66 -6.75 -6.97 -21.39
N ARG A 67 -6.07 -8.05 -20.96
CA ARG A 67 -6.70 -9.20 -20.29
C ARG A 67 -5.99 -9.68 -19.03
N THR A 68 -4.92 -9.00 -18.61
CA THR A 68 -4.23 -9.31 -17.35
C THR A 68 -4.54 -8.25 -16.32
N PHE A 69 -4.99 -8.70 -15.15
CA PHE A 69 -5.36 -7.82 -14.05
C PHE A 69 -4.51 -8.19 -12.83
N CYS A 70 -4.00 -7.17 -12.14
CA CYS A 70 -3.14 -7.33 -10.98
C CYS A 70 -3.74 -6.62 -9.77
N ALA A 71 -3.68 -7.28 -8.61
CA ALA A 71 -4.05 -6.73 -7.31
C ALA A 71 -2.86 -6.89 -6.35
N TYR A 72 -2.80 -6.06 -5.31
CA TYR A 72 -1.64 -6.04 -4.42
C TYR A 72 -1.97 -5.70 -2.97
N GLN A 73 -1.05 -6.10 -2.08
CA GLN A 73 -1.01 -5.72 -0.67
C GLN A 73 0.33 -5.08 -0.35
N VAL A 74 0.32 -3.88 0.22
CA VAL A 74 1.54 -3.19 0.69
C VAL A 74 1.88 -3.66 2.10
N TYR A 75 3.16 -3.96 2.35
CA TYR A 75 3.70 -4.39 3.64
C TYR A 75 4.53 -3.35 4.35
N GLY A 76 5.10 -2.41 3.60
CA GLY A 76 5.87 -1.33 4.17
C GLY A 76 6.68 -0.60 3.13
N MET A 77 7.38 0.42 3.61
CA MET A 77 8.20 1.30 2.79
C MET A 77 9.48 1.62 3.53
N GLU A 78 10.55 1.83 2.78
CA GLU A 78 11.86 2.20 3.31
C GLU A 78 12.50 3.24 2.41
N ALA A 79 12.94 4.35 2.99
CA ALA A 79 13.75 5.32 2.26
C ALA A 79 15.18 4.80 2.11
N LYS A 80 15.68 4.70 0.88
CA LYS A 80 17.07 4.34 0.56
C LYS A 80 17.74 5.45 -0.22
N LYS A 81 18.55 6.26 0.48
CA LYS A 81 19.27 7.42 -0.09
C LYS A 81 18.31 8.41 -0.77
N ARG A 82 18.16 8.32 -2.09
CA ARG A 82 17.33 9.22 -2.93
C ARG A 82 16.02 8.58 -3.39
N ASP A 83 15.87 7.27 -3.16
CA ASP A 83 14.72 6.51 -3.62
C ASP A 83 13.92 6.00 -2.42
N ILE A 84 12.66 5.67 -2.67
CA ILE A 84 11.80 4.98 -1.71
C ILE A 84 11.53 3.59 -2.26
N HIS A 85 11.70 2.60 -1.41
CA HIS A 85 11.38 1.22 -1.73
C HIS A 85 10.01 0.90 -1.11
N GLN A 86 9.04 0.50 -1.93
CA GLN A 86 7.74 0.00 -1.46
C GLN A 86 7.72 -1.52 -1.64
N TYR A 87 7.39 -2.23 -0.58
CA TYR A 87 7.39 -3.70 -0.55
C TYR A 87 5.94 -4.19 -0.55
N LEU A 88 5.63 -5.06 -1.50
CA LEU A 88 4.28 -5.54 -1.77
C LEU A 88 4.27 -7.04 -2.10
N TRP A 89 3.08 -7.61 -1.94
CA TRP A 89 2.72 -8.89 -2.56
C TRP A 89 1.70 -8.62 -3.65
N VAL A 90 1.95 -9.14 -4.85
CA VAL A 90 1.12 -8.95 -6.05
C VAL A 90 0.55 -10.27 -6.48
N VAL A 91 -0.72 -10.27 -6.87
CA VAL A 91 -1.36 -11.38 -7.59
C VAL A 91 -1.81 -10.85 -8.93
N CYS A 92 -1.41 -11.52 -10.00
CA CYS A 92 -1.84 -11.20 -11.35
C CYS A 92 -2.47 -12.41 -12.00
N HIS A 93 -3.59 -12.20 -12.70
CA HIS A 93 -4.27 -13.23 -13.47
C HIS A 93 -4.65 -12.72 -14.85
N GLU A 94 -4.43 -13.56 -15.85
CA GLU A 94 -4.94 -13.40 -17.20
C GLU A 94 -6.30 -14.08 -17.31
N TYR A 95 -7.26 -13.39 -17.92
CA TYR A 95 -8.61 -13.89 -18.14
C TYR A 95 -8.97 -13.91 -19.62
N ASP A 96 -9.59 -15.00 -20.06
CA ASP A 96 -10.31 -15.05 -21.33
C ASP A 96 -11.82 -14.90 -21.12
N VAL A 97 -12.50 -14.54 -22.20
CA VAL A 97 -13.96 -14.42 -22.25
C VAL A 97 -14.48 -15.45 -23.22
N GLU A 98 -15.26 -16.40 -22.73
CA GLU A 98 -15.97 -17.39 -23.54
C GLU A 98 -17.42 -17.41 -23.05
N ASP A 99 -18.39 -17.34 -23.97
CA ASP A 99 -19.83 -17.34 -23.65
C ASP A 99 -20.25 -16.34 -22.54
N ASN A 100 -19.71 -15.12 -22.58
CA ASN A 100 -19.90 -14.07 -21.55
C ASN A 100 -19.46 -14.46 -20.13
N GLN A 101 -18.59 -15.47 -20.00
CA GLN A 101 -17.99 -15.89 -18.73
C GLN A 101 -16.48 -15.65 -18.76
N LEU A 102 -15.94 -15.25 -17.62
CA LEU A 102 -14.50 -15.05 -17.42
C LEU A 102 -13.85 -16.35 -16.99
N PHE A 103 -12.82 -16.76 -17.73
CA PHE A 103 -12.01 -17.93 -17.44
C PHE A 103 -10.59 -17.50 -17.11
N GLN A 104 -10.14 -17.78 -15.88
CA GLN A 104 -8.76 -17.56 -15.49
C GLN A 104 -7.86 -18.56 -16.24
N LYS A 105 -6.82 -18.06 -16.92
CA LYS A 105 -5.87 -18.89 -17.66
C LYS A 105 -4.53 -19.06 -16.96
N ARG A 106 -3.85 -17.95 -16.75
CA ARG A 106 -2.48 -17.91 -16.22
C ARG A 106 -2.40 -16.87 -15.12
N GLY A 107 -1.37 -16.99 -14.30
CA GLY A 107 -1.06 -15.98 -13.31
C GLY A 107 -0.12 -16.49 -12.24
N GLY A 108 0.01 -15.69 -11.20
CA GLY A 108 0.87 -16.03 -10.09
C GLY A 108 0.82 -14.98 -8.98
N SER A 109 1.47 -15.34 -7.88
CA SER A 109 1.62 -14.50 -6.70
C SER A 109 3.09 -14.22 -6.44
N PHE A 110 3.45 -12.95 -6.32
CA PHE A 110 4.86 -12.53 -6.33
C PHE A 110 5.13 -11.52 -5.22
N PRO A 111 6.20 -11.70 -4.43
CA PRO A 111 6.77 -10.63 -3.65
C PRO A 111 7.48 -9.65 -4.61
N VAL A 112 7.16 -8.36 -4.50
CA VAL A 112 7.70 -7.30 -5.35
C VAL A 112 8.25 -6.16 -4.48
N ALA A 113 9.40 -5.62 -4.88
CA ALA A 113 9.89 -4.34 -4.37
C ALA A 113 9.85 -3.30 -5.49
N LEU A 114 9.02 -2.27 -5.35
CA LEU A 114 8.97 -1.13 -6.26
C LEU A 114 9.96 -0.08 -5.80
N ILE A 115 10.66 0.54 -6.75
CA ILE A 115 11.62 1.62 -6.51
C ILE A 115 10.99 2.90 -7.03
N LEU A 116 10.71 3.82 -6.11
CA LEU A 116 10.06 5.09 -6.37
C LEU A 116 11.06 6.22 -6.26
N ASN A 117 10.97 7.16 -7.19
CA ASN A 117 11.68 8.42 -7.11
C ASN A 117 10.68 9.56 -6.92
N LYS A 118 11.03 10.54 -6.07
CA LYS A 118 10.23 11.74 -5.88
C LYS A 118 10.72 12.86 -6.80
N ASN A 119 9.83 13.40 -7.61
CA ASN A 119 10.07 14.57 -8.44
C ASN A 119 9.07 15.70 -8.12
N SER A 120 9.12 16.79 -8.87
CA SER A 120 8.22 17.95 -8.69
C SER A 120 6.74 17.64 -8.98
N GLN A 121 6.45 16.53 -9.66
CA GLN A 121 5.09 16.08 -10.02
C GLN A 121 4.55 14.99 -9.07
N GLY A 122 5.35 14.54 -8.10
CA GLY A 122 4.98 13.50 -7.16
C GLY A 122 5.96 12.33 -7.16
N TYR A 123 5.45 11.12 -7.00
CA TYR A 123 6.22 9.88 -7.02
C TYR A 123 6.05 9.18 -8.35
N ARG A 124 7.15 8.64 -8.87
CA ARG A 124 7.15 7.78 -10.03
C ARG A 124 7.87 6.50 -9.69
N ILE A 125 7.29 5.35 -10.06
CA ILE A 125 8.02 4.09 -10.04
C ILE A 125 9.01 4.11 -11.21
N VAL A 126 10.29 3.94 -10.87
CA VAL A 126 11.40 3.95 -11.84
C VAL A 126 11.92 2.55 -12.13
N ASN A 127 11.67 1.60 -11.24
CA ASN A 127 12.06 0.20 -11.41
C ASN A 127 11.30 -0.72 -10.44
N HIS A 128 11.40 -2.03 -10.65
CA HIS A 128 10.95 -3.04 -9.69
C HIS A 128 12.00 -4.15 -9.54
N LYS A 129 11.87 -4.94 -8.47
CA LYS A 129 12.65 -6.16 -8.24
C LYS A 129 11.72 -7.28 -7.81
N VAL A 130 11.94 -8.46 -8.37
CA VAL A 130 11.28 -9.71 -7.98
C VAL A 130 12.34 -10.79 -7.73
N PRO A 131 12.17 -11.65 -6.72
CA PRO A 131 13.03 -12.82 -6.57
C PRO A 131 12.95 -13.74 -7.78
N ARG A 132 14.07 -14.34 -8.16
CA ARG A 132 14.07 -15.40 -9.18
C ARG A 132 13.29 -16.62 -8.67
N GLN A 133 12.73 -17.37 -9.60
CA GLN A 133 12.10 -18.66 -9.32
C GLN A 133 13.16 -19.72 -8.95
N GLY A 134 12.77 -20.73 -8.18
CA GLY A 134 13.64 -21.86 -7.85
C GLY A 134 14.50 -21.65 -6.60
N LYS A 135 15.65 -22.34 -6.55
CA LYS A 135 16.50 -22.41 -5.34
C LYS A 135 17.14 -21.06 -4.99
N GLU A 136 17.34 -20.22 -6.01
CA GLU A 136 17.90 -18.89 -5.90
C GLU A 136 16.94 -17.89 -5.23
N GLY A 137 15.63 -18.17 -5.27
CA GLY A 137 14.58 -17.26 -4.79
C GLY A 137 14.71 -16.91 -3.32
N THR A 138 15.14 -17.85 -2.46
CA THR A 138 15.36 -17.58 -1.03
C THR A 138 16.50 -16.58 -0.81
N SER A 139 17.58 -16.67 -1.59
CA SER A 139 18.70 -15.72 -1.50
C SER A 139 18.34 -14.34 -2.05
N ASP A 140 17.52 -14.30 -3.11
CA ASP A 140 17.04 -13.04 -3.66
C ASP A 140 16.06 -12.34 -2.71
N LEU A 141 15.20 -13.10 -2.03
CA LEU A 141 14.28 -12.56 -1.02
C LEU A 141 15.02 -11.78 0.06
N THR A 142 16.07 -12.36 0.65
CA THR A 142 16.86 -11.68 1.70
C THR A 142 17.71 -10.53 1.16
N ALA A 143 18.07 -10.55 -0.13
CA ALA A 143 18.79 -9.45 -0.78
C ALA A 143 17.87 -8.27 -1.18
N ILE A 144 16.61 -8.55 -1.51
CA ILE A 144 15.64 -7.56 -1.98
C ILE A 144 14.86 -6.95 -0.82
N PHE A 145 14.42 -7.77 0.14
CA PHE A 145 13.53 -7.37 1.22
C PHE A 145 14.29 -7.20 2.55
N PRO A 146 14.09 -6.07 3.25
CA PRO A 146 14.69 -5.85 4.56
C PRO A 146 14.05 -6.75 5.61
N SER A 147 14.79 -7.01 6.70
CA SER A 147 14.36 -7.93 7.76
C SER A 147 13.00 -7.57 8.35
N PHE A 148 12.69 -6.28 8.55
CA PHE A 148 11.39 -5.88 9.10
C PHE A 148 10.18 -6.26 8.23
N ILE A 149 10.38 -6.43 6.92
CA ILE A 149 9.34 -6.96 6.03
C ILE A 149 9.29 -8.49 6.14
N LEU A 150 10.44 -9.15 6.10
CA LEU A 150 10.53 -10.60 6.17
C LEU A 150 10.12 -11.17 7.53
N GLU A 151 10.23 -10.39 8.60
CA GLU A 151 9.83 -10.75 9.97
C GLU A 151 8.38 -10.33 10.28
N ASN A 152 7.72 -9.60 9.37
CA ASN A 152 6.33 -9.23 9.55
C ASN A 152 5.46 -10.50 9.55
N SER A 153 4.72 -10.74 10.63
CA SER A 153 3.88 -11.94 10.79
C SER A 153 2.80 -12.08 9.72
N SER A 154 2.40 -10.96 9.11
CA SER A 154 1.44 -10.92 8.00
C SER A 154 2.13 -11.01 6.64
N PHE A 155 3.46 -11.12 6.55
CA PHE A 155 4.12 -11.37 5.27
C PHE A 155 3.83 -12.82 4.83
N PRO A 156 3.42 -13.08 3.57
CA PRO A 156 2.87 -14.39 3.18
C PRO A 156 3.81 -15.58 3.40
N LEU A 157 5.12 -15.36 3.41
CA LEU A 157 6.10 -16.42 3.65
C LEU A 157 6.14 -16.93 5.10
N ASN A 158 5.51 -16.23 6.04
CA ASN A 158 5.53 -16.57 7.46
C ASN A 158 4.30 -17.35 7.93
N SER A 159 3.27 -17.48 7.09
CA SER A 159 2.03 -18.18 7.44
C SER A 159 1.31 -18.70 6.20
N THR A 160 1.22 -20.02 6.07
CA THR A 160 0.49 -20.67 4.98
C THR A 160 -0.98 -20.23 4.92
N ALA A 161 -1.67 -20.20 6.07
CA ALA A 161 -3.07 -19.80 6.13
C ALA A 161 -3.28 -18.35 5.69
N TYR A 162 -2.38 -17.44 6.08
CA TYR A 162 -2.46 -16.05 5.64
C TYR A 162 -2.12 -15.91 4.15
N SER A 163 -1.14 -16.68 3.65
CA SER A 163 -0.81 -16.71 2.22
C SER A 163 -2.00 -17.16 1.38
N GLU A 164 -2.68 -18.25 1.76
CA GLU A 164 -3.87 -18.74 1.06
C GLU A 164 -5.02 -17.72 1.08
N TYR A 165 -5.28 -17.12 2.24
CA TYR A 165 -6.25 -16.05 2.39
C TYR A 165 -5.93 -14.86 1.47
N LEU A 166 -4.67 -14.40 1.48
CA LEU A 166 -4.26 -13.24 0.71
C LEU A 166 -4.35 -13.51 -0.79
N ILE A 167 -3.84 -14.66 -1.25
CA ILE A 167 -3.89 -15.04 -2.66
C ILE A 167 -5.35 -15.14 -3.13
N THR A 168 -6.23 -15.73 -2.32
CA THR A 168 -7.66 -15.80 -2.62
C THR A 168 -8.30 -14.42 -2.70
N ARG A 169 -8.05 -13.55 -1.71
CA ARG A 169 -8.59 -12.19 -1.68
C ARG A 169 -8.14 -11.39 -2.90
N LEU A 170 -6.83 -11.32 -3.13
CA LEU A 170 -6.28 -10.57 -4.27
C LEU A 170 -6.70 -11.20 -5.60
N GLY A 171 -6.84 -12.53 -5.68
CA GLY A 171 -7.40 -13.22 -6.84
C GLY A 171 -8.84 -12.80 -7.13
N ASN A 172 -9.69 -12.67 -6.11
CA ASN A 172 -11.04 -12.14 -6.27
C ASN A 172 -11.02 -10.69 -6.75
N ASP A 173 -10.12 -9.86 -6.22
CA ASP A 173 -9.96 -8.47 -6.67
C ASP A 173 -9.58 -8.40 -8.16
N THR A 174 -8.69 -9.29 -8.63
CA THR A 174 -8.36 -9.39 -10.07
C THR A 174 -9.55 -9.82 -10.92
N GLN A 175 -10.40 -10.72 -10.40
CA GLN A 175 -11.59 -11.18 -11.10
C GLN A 175 -12.67 -10.10 -11.19
N GLU A 176 -12.87 -9.31 -10.14
CA GLU A 176 -13.81 -8.19 -10.14
C GLU A 176 -13.35 -7.08 -11.11
N ALA A 177 -12.04 -6.80 -11.15
CA ALA A 177 -11.47 -5.88 -12.15
C ALA A 177 -11.73 -6.37 -13.59
N ALA A 178 -11.55 -7.66 -13.85
CA ALA A 178 -11.86 -8.26 -15.15
C ALA A 178 -13.35 -8.16 -15.50
N LYS A 179 -14.25 -8.42 -14.54
CA LYS A 179 -15.71 -8.26 -14.75
C LYS A 179 -16.10 -6.82 -15.06
N ALA A 180 -15.47 -5.86 -14.39
CA ALA A 180 -15.73 -4.44 -14.64
C ALA A 180 -15.28 -4.05 -16.05
N TYR A 181 -14.14 -4.55 -16.50
CA TYR A 181 -13.64 -4.34 -17.87
C TYR A 181 -14.64 -4.82 -18.93
N LEU A 182 -15.20 -6.03 -18.79
CA LEU A 182 -16.18 -6.56 -19.74
C LEU A 182 -17.50 -5.80 -19.80
N LYS A 183 -17.90 -5.10 -18.74
CA LYS A 183 -19.13 -4.28 -18.76
C LYS A 183 -18.97 -2.99 -19.55
N MET A 184 -17.73 -2.61 -19.88
CA MET A 184 -17.41 -1.39 -20.63
C MET A 184 -17.22 -1.65 -22.13
N GLU A 185 -17.03 -2.91 -22.54
CA GLU A 185 -16.99 -3.35 -23.95
C GLU A 185 -18.40 -3.60 -24.50
#